data_AF-A0A5C7Z5X6-F1
#
_entry.id   AF-A0A5C7Z5X6-F1
#
_cell.length_a   1.000
_cell.length_b   1.000
_cell.length_c   1.000
_cell.angle_alpha   90.00
_cell.angle_beta   90.00
_cell.angle_gamma   90.00
#
_symmetry.space_group_name_H-M   'P 1'
#
loop_
_entity.id
_entity.type
_entity.pdbx_description
1 polymer ?
#
loop_
_entity_poly.entity_id
_entity_poly.type
_entity_poly.pdbx_seq_one_letter_code
_entity_poly.pdbx_strand_id
1 'polypeptide(L)'
;MKRRHTRGFTLIEVLVAIGIMALMALMSWRGVEAMLGAHTGLQQRADQVRTLQAGLAQWQTDLNRIASLKGLSGWDWDGKVLRLTREDVQAGDGVRVVAWTWRQDAGRPGGGDWLRWQSTPLQTRAAWQEAWQNARTWSQTPTVELRAAEVSIHPLSGWQLFVHRGGAWTNPLSSDATTGNAADARLPDGVRLVLTLPATTPVAGELTLDWVRPTLSGGNP
;
A
#
# COMPACT_ATOMS: atom_id res chain seq x y z
N MET A 1 83.37 4.26 20.24
CA MET A 1 82.10 3.85 20.89
C MET A 1 81.14 5.04 20.85
N LYS A 2 80.13 5.04 19.96
CA LYS A 2 79.16 6.15 19.84
C LYS A 2 78.15 6.09 20.99
N ARG A 3 78.19 7.06 21.90
CA ARG A 3 77.12 7.26 22.90
C ARG A 3 75.86 7.71 22.16
N ARG A 4 74.81 6.88 22.20
CA ARG A 4 73.46 7.27 21.77
C ARG A 4 72.91 8.25 22.82
N HIS A 5 72.60 9.47 22.40
CA HIS A 5 71.79 10.38 23.20
C HIS A 5 70.34 9.86 23.23
N THR A 6 69.88 9.44 24.39
CA THR A 6 68.46 9.22 24.67
C THR A 6 67.82 10.61 24.81
N ARG A 7 67.04 11.04 23.81
CA ARG A 7 66.23 12.25 23.90
C ARG A 7 65.03 11.96 24.81
N GLY A 8 64.86 12.74 25.88
CA GLY A 8 63.69 12.68 26.74
C GLY A 8 62.47 13.28 26.04
N PHE A 9 61.32 12.65 26.20
CA PHE A 9 60.04 13.06 25.63
C PHE A 9 59.55 14.32 26.34
N THR A 10 59.28 15.41 25.61
CA THR A 10 58.81 16.67 26.23
C THR A 10 57.31 16.62 26.51
N LEU A 11 56.86 17.31 27.56
CA LEU A 11 55.43 17.41 27.90
C LEU A 11 54.58 17.89 26.70
N ILE A 12 55.13 18.81 25.90
CA ILE A 12 54.49 19.35 24.70
C ILE A 12 54.24 18.25 23.66
N GLU A 13 55.19 17.32 23.48
CA GLU A 13 55.08 16.21 22.54
C GLU A 13 53.99 15.20 22.95
N VAL A 14 53.87 14.92 24.26
CA VAL A 14 52.78 14.11 24.82
C VAL A 14 51.43 14.78 24.55
N LEU A 15 51.31 16.08 24.82
CA LEU A 15 50.06 16.82 24.67
C LEU A 15 49.60 16.89 23.22
N VAL A 16 50.53 17.11 22.29
CA VAL A 16 50.23 17.10 20.85
C VAL A 16 49.82 15.70 20.39
N ALA A 17 50.54 14.66 20.83
CA ALA A 17 50.20 13.27 20.47
C ALA A 17 48.80 12.88 20.98
N ILE A 18 48.47 13.19 22.24
CA ILE A 18 47.14 12.94 22.81
C ILE A 18 46.08 13.78 22.09
N GLY A 19 46.38 15.05 21.76
CA GLY A 19 45.47 15.91 20.99
C GLY A 19 45.13 15.36 19.61
N ILE A 20 46.14 14.88 18.86
CA ILE A 20 45.94 14.25 17.55
C ILE A 20 45.17 12.93 17.69
N MET A 21 45.52 12.09 18.65
CA MET A 21 44.80 10.84 18.91
C MET A 21 43.33 11.08 19.30
N ALA A 22 43.05 12.10 20.11
CA ALA A 22 41.70 12.50 20.48
C ALA A 22 40.89 12.96 19.25
N LEU A 23 41.48 13.75 18.35
CA LEU A 23 40.83 14.16 17.10
C LEU A 23 40.53 12.97 16.18
N MET A 24 41.49 12.05 16.01
CA MET A 24 41.29 10.84 15.20
C MET A 24 40.18 9.95 15.78
N ALA A 25 40.14 9.78 17.11
CA ALA A 25 39.10 9.01 17.78
C ALA A 25 37.72 9.64 17.58
N LEU A 26 37.60 10.97 17.70
CA LEU A 26 36.34 11.68 17.49
C LEU A 26 35.85 11.57 16.03
N MET A 27 36.76 11.75 15.06
CA MET A 27 36.43 11.61 13.64
C MET A 27 36.02 10.17 13.28
N SER A 28 36.68 9.16 13.86
CA SER A 28 36.31 7.75 13.69
C SER A 28 34.90 7.46 14.21
N TRP A 29 34.57 7.95 15.42
CA TRP A 29 33.24 7.79 16.01
C TRP A 29 32.14 8.44 15.16
N ARG A 30 32.37 9.67 14.68
CA ARG A 30 31.43 10.36 13.78
C ARG A 30 31.29 9.68 12.42
N GLY A 31 32.36 9.06 11.91
CA GLY A 31 32.32 8.28 10.67
C GLY A 31 31.44 7.02 10.81
N VAL A 32 31.55 6.33 11.95
CA VAL A 32 30.71 5.16 12.27
C VAL A 32 29.24 5.55 12.45
N GLU A 33 28.95 6.66 13.16
CA GLU A 33 27.58 7.16 13.31
C GLU A 33 26.94 7.58 11.98
N ALA A 34 27.68 8.26 11.10
CA ALA A 34 27.19 8.65 9.79
C ALA A 34 26.84 7.43 8.91
N MET A 35 27.66 6.38 8.97
CA MET A 35 27.42 5.12 8.25
C MET A 35 26.20 4.37 8.82
N LEU A 36 26.07 4.28 10.14
CA LEU A 36 24.89 3.68 10.80
C LEU A 36 23.59 4.42 10.43
N GLY A 37 23.63 5.76 10.39
CA GLY A 37 22.51 6.59 9.94
C GLY A 37 22.16 6.35 8.46
N ALA A 38 23.17 6.26 7.59
CA ALA A 38 22.95 5.96 6.17
C ALA A 38 22.34 4.57 5.96
N HIS A 39 22.80 3.55 6.67
CA HIS A 39 22.26 2.19 6.59
C HIS A 39 20.81 2.11 7.05
N THR A 40 20.49 2.72 8.19
CA THR A 40 19.11 2.72 8.71
C THR A 40 18.15 3.44 7.77
N GLY A 41 18.55 4.58 7.19
CA GLY A 41 17.75 5.28 6.19
C GLY A 41 17.53 4.47 4.90
N LEU A 42 18.55 3.76 4.40
CA LEU A 42 18.42 2.89 3.24
C LEU A 42 17.49 1.69 3.50
N GLN A 43 17.60 1.09 4.69
CA GLN A 43 16.73 -0.01 5.10
C GLN A 43 15.26 0.43 5.14
N GLN A 44 14.97 1.57 5.78
CA GLN A 44 13.61 2.12 5.84
C GLN A 44 13.03 2.41 4.44
N ARG A 45 13.84 2.94 3.52
CA ARG A 45 13.42 3.17 2.14
C ARG A 45 13.09 1.85 1.42
N ALA A 46 13.95 0.84 1.58
CA ALA A 46 13.73 -0.48 1.00
C ALA A 46 12.45 -1.13 1.54
N ASP A 47 12.19 -1.02 2.84
CA ASP A 47 11.00 -1.58 3.46
C ASP A 47 9.72 -0.89 2.97
N GLN A 48 9.72 0.43 2.83
CA GLN A 48 8.57 1.16 2.28
C GLN A 48 8.25 0.75 0.83
N VAL A 49 9.29 0.56 -0.01
CA VAL A 49 9.11 0.05 -1.37
C VAL A 49 8.55 -1.37 -1.37
N ARG A 50 9.03 -2.25 -0.48
CA ARG A 50 8.50 -3.61 -0.33
C ARG A 50 7.05 -3.61 0.10
N THR A 51 6.66 -2.74 1.03
CA THR A 51 5.27 -2.63 1.47
C THR A 51 4.37 -2.16 0.32
N LEU A 52 4.82 -1.18 -0.49
CA LEU A 52 4.08 -0.77 -1.69
C LEU A 52 3.91 -1.92 -2.68
N GLN A 53 4.99 -2.67 -2.98
CA GLN A 53 4.94 -3.84 -3.86
C GLN A 53 4.00 -4.92 -3.35
N ALA A 54 4.04 -5.23 -2.05
CA ALA A 54 3.13 -6.18 -1.42
C ALA A 54 1.67 -5.70 -1.49
N GLY A 55 1.43 -4.40 -1.29
CA GLY A 55 0.12 -3.78 -1.44
C GLY A 55 -0.45 -3.91 -2.85
N LEU A 56 0.36 -3.61 -3.86
CA LEU A 56 -0.02 -3.76 -5.27
C LEU A 56 -0.29 -5.21 -5.66
N ALA A 57 0.52 -6.16 -5.16
CA ALA A 57 0.29 -7.58 -5.36
C ALA A 57 -0.99 -8.07 -4.66
N GLN A 58 -1.27 -7.55 -3.45
CA GLN A 58 -2.50 -7.84 -2.72
C GLN A 58 -3.73 -7.29 -3.46
N TRP A 59 -3.65 -6.08 -4.00
CA TRP A 59 -4.69 -5.50 -4.85
C TRP A 59 -5.02 -6.38 -6.05
N GLN A 60 -4.00 -6.81 -6.81
CA GLN A 60 -4.21 -7.72 -7.93
C GLN A 60 -4.80 -9.06 -7.49
N THR A 61 -4.35 -9.59 -6.36
CA THR A 61 -4.84 -10.85 -5.80
C THR A 61 -6.33 -10.77 -5.45
N ASP A 62 -6.76 -9.66 -4.83
CA ASP A 62 -8.17 -9.46 -4.50
C ASP A 62 -9.04 -9.36 -5.76
N LEU A 63 -8.56 -8.67 -6.81
CA LEU A 63 -9.27 -8.60 -8.10
C LEU A 63 -9.32 -9.95 -8.83
N ASN A 64 -8.22 -10.70 -8.83
CA ASN A 64 -8.13 -12.02 -9.46
C ASN A 64 -9.09 -13.06 -8.84
N ARG A 65 -9.47 -12.86 -7.56
CA ARG A 65 -10.33 -13.79 -6.82
C ARG A 65 -11.77 -13.30 -6.68
N ILE A 66 -12.19 -12.31 -7.46
CA ILE A 66 -13.58 -11.85 -7.41
C ILE A 66 -14.52 -13.00 -7.75
N ALA A 67 -15.46 -13.24 -6.84
CA ALA A 67 -16.46 -14.27 -6.96
C ALA A 67 -17.72 -13.70 -7.60
N SER A 68 -18.26 -14.40 -8.60
CA SER A 68 -19.52 -14.04 -9.25
C SER A 68 -20.63 -14.97 -8.76
N LEU A 69 -21.22 -14.64 -7.60
CA LEU A 69 -22.33 -15.39 -7.02
C LEU A 69 -23.66 -14.72 -7.37
N LYS A 70 -24.64 -15.53 -7.79
CA LYS A 70 -25.98 -15.04 -8.13
C LYS A 70 -26.61 -14.30 -6.94
N GLY A 71 -26.97 -13.04 -7.15
CA GLY A 71 -27.65 -12.20 -6.16
C GLY A 71 -26.75 -11.53 -5.12
N LEU A 72 -25.43 -11.68 -5.24
CA LEU A 72 -24.42 -10.90 -4.50
C LEU A 72 -23.67 -9.99 -5.46
N SER A 73 -23.29 -8.79 -5.00
CA SER A 73 -22.45 -7.90 -5.80
C SER A 73 -21.00 -8.39 -5.74
N GLY A 74 -20.40 -8.72 -6.89
CA GLY A 74 -19.00 -9.12 -6.99
C GLY A 74 -18.02 -7.93 -6.89
N TRP A 75 -18.46 -6.76 -7.34
CA TRP A 75 -17.66 -5.56 -7.48
C TRP A 75 -18.56 -4.32 -7.33
N ASP A 76 -18.12 -3.33 -6.57
CA ASP A 76 -18.84 -2.08 -6.39
C ASP A 76 -17.87 -0.94 -6.05
N TRP A 77 -18.06 0.19 -6.71
CA TRP A 77 -17.31 1.41 -6.49
C TRP A 77 -18.29 2.55 -6.19
N ASP A 78 -18.13 3.21 -5.06
CA ASP A 78 -18.99 4.35 -4.66
C ASP A 78 -18.30 5.72 -4.76
N GLY A 79 -17.08 5.76 -5.33
CA GLY A 79 -16.24 6.96 -5.39
C GLY A 79 -15.29 7.12 -4.21
N LYS A 80 -15.50 6.39 -3.11
CA LYS A 80 -14.67 6.44 -1.89
C LYS A 80 -14.20 5.08 -1.43
N VAL A 81 -14.93 4.01 -1.74
CA VAL A 81 -14.55 2.64 -1.40
C VAL A 81 -14.78 1.74 -2.59
N LEU A 82 -13.80 0.88 -2.87
CA LEU A 82 -13.98 -0.27 -3.73
C LEU A 82 -14.32 -1.45 -2.84
N ARG A 83 -15.46 -2.09 -3.08
CA ARG A 83 -15.89 -3.32 -2.40
C ARG A 83 -15.89 -4.46 -3.38
N LEU A 84 -15.37 -5.59 -2.93
CA LEU A 84 -15.22 -6.82 -3.71
C LEU A 84 -15.78 -7.98 -2.91
N THR A 85 -16.52 -8.86 -3.58
CA THR A 85 -16.79 -10.19 -3.04
C THR A 85 -15.78 -11.14 -3.64
N ARG A 86 -15.00 -11.82 -2.80
CA ARG A 86 -13.98 -12.78 -3.24
C ARG A 86 -14.23 -14.17 -2.69
N GLU A 87 -13.74 -15.16 -3.39
CA GLU A 87 -13.66 -16.52 -2.87
C GLU A 87 -12.65 -16.57 -1.71
N ASP A 88 -12.93 -17.38 -0.70
CA ASP A 88 -11.93 -17.67 0.32
C ASP A 88 -10.78 -18.53 -0.26
N VAL A 89 -9.64 -18.54 0.44
CA VAL A 89 -8.47 -19.36 0.06
C VAL A 89 -8.77 -20.84 0.19
N GLN A 90 -9.54 -21.22 1.22
CA GLN A 90 -9.95 -22.61 1.43
C GLN A 90 -11.29 -22.86 0.76
N ALA A 91 -11.34 -23.86 -0.11
CA ALA A 91 -12.58 -24.30 -0.74
C ALA A 91 -13.55 -24.78 0.35
N GLY A 92 -14.76 -24.21 0.37
CA GLY A 92 -15.80 -24.53 1.37
C GLY A 92 -16.00 -23.48 2.46
N ASP A 93 -15.05 -22.57 2.68
CA ASP A 93 -15.19 -21.49 3.68
C ASP A 93 -16.15 -20.35 3.26
N GLY A 94 -16.66 -20.43 2.02
CA GLY A 94 -17.60 -19.47 1.46
C GLY A 94 -16.88 -18.29 0.80
N VAL A 95 -17.41 -17.09 1.03
CA VAL A 95 -16.91 -15.85 0.42
C VAL A 95 -16.44 -14.87 1.49
N ARG A 96 -15.68 -13.86 1.07
CA ARG A 96 -15.32 -12.72 1.90
C ARG A 96 -15.65 -11.42 1.21
N VAL A 97 -15.98 -10.41 2.01
CA VAL A 97 -16.00 -9.03 1.54
C VAL A 97 -14.63 -8.42 1.79
N VAL A 98 -14.03 -7.85 0.75
CA VAL A 98 -12.80 -7.07 0.83
C VAL A 98 -13.11 -5.65 0.39
N ALA A 99 -12.52 -4.68 1.08
CA ALA A 99 -12.68 -3.28 0.74
C ALA A 99 -11.33 -2.57 0.68
N TRP A 100 -11.21 -1.64 -0.25
CA TRP A 100 -10.07 -0.75 -0.40
C TRP A 100 -10.55 0.69 -0.34
N THR A 101 -9.81 1.55 0.36
CA THR A 101 -10.09 2.98 0.41
C THR A 101 -8.79 3.78 0.50
N TRP A 102 -8.84 5.05 0.10
CA TRP A 102 -7.85 6.04 0.47
C TRP A 102 -8.51 7.01 1.45
N ARG A 103 -8.02 7.01 2.68
CA ARG A 103 -8.57 7.85 3.75
C ARG A 103 -7.58 8.93 4.11
N GLN A 104 -8.04 10.18 4.01
CA GLN A 104 -7.26 11.33 4.43
C GLN A 104 -6.89 11.22 5.91
N ASP A 105 -5.66 11.59 6.24
CA ASP A 105 -5.14 11.55 7.59
C ASP A 105 -4.77 12.97 8.03
N ALA A 106 -5.35 13.42 9.14
CA ALA A 106 -5.06 14.74 9.71
C ALA A 106 -3.57 14.90 10.09
N GLY A 107 -2.87 13.80 10.38
CA GLY A 107 -1.43 13.79 10.62
C GLY A 107 -0.57 14.01 9.37
N ARG A 108 -1.18 14.00 8.17
CA ARG A 108 -0.51 14.19 6.87
C ARG A 108 -1.26 15.19 5.99
N PRO A 109 -0.94 16.49 6.10
CA PRO A 109 -1.56 17.53 5.26
C PRO A 109 -1.42 17.21 3.77
N GLY A 110 -2.54 17.17 3.04
CA GLY A 110 -2.56 16.87 1.61
C GLY A 110 -2.38 15.39 1.24
N GLY A 111 -2.44 14.48 2.23
CA GLY A 111 -2.30 13.05 2.02
C GLY A 111 -3.27 12.21 2.85
N GLY A 112 -3.07 10.91 2.76
CA GLY A 112 -3.85 9.90 3.48
C GLY A 112 -3.22 8.53 3.35
N ASP A 113 -3.86 7.52 3.94
CA ASP A 113 -3.44 6.13 3.82
C ASP A 113 -4.27 5.40 2.78
N TRP A 114 -3.58 4.61 1.97
CA TRP A 114 -4.21 3.51 1.26
C TRP A 114 -4.43 2.37 2.23
N LEU A 115 -5.69 1.97 2.37
CA LEU A 115 -6.13 1.04 3.38
C LEU A 115 -6.86 -0.12 2.72
N ARG A 116 -6.73 -1.29 3.35
CA ARG A 116 -7.48 -2.49 3.01
C ARG A 116 -8.23 -2.98 4.24
N TRP A 117 -9.44 -3.48 4.03
CA TRP A 117 -10.24 -4.16 5.04
C TRP A 117 -10.78 -5.48 4.49
N GLN A 118 -10.98 -6.44 5.39
CA GLN A 118 -11.60 -7.72 5.01
C GLN A 118 -12.50 -8.27 6.11
N SER A 119 -13.57 -8.94 5.72
CA SER A 119 -14.43 -9.68 6.64
C SER A 119 -13.82 -11.04 7.04
N THR A 120 -14.41 -11.63 8.08
CA THR A 120 -14.36 -13.07 8.33
C THR A 120 -14.97 -13.86 7.15
N PRO A 121 -14.75 -15.19 7.02
CA PRO A 121 -15.45 -15.99 6.02
C PRO A 121 -16.97 -15.93 6.22
N LEU A 122 -17.71 -15.89 5.13
CA LEU A 122 -19.15 -15.68 5.10
C LEU A 122 -19.82 -16.80 4.31
N GLN A 123 -20.78 -17.47 4.95
CA GLN A 123 -21.54 -18.57 4.34
C GLN A 123 -23.00 -18.22 4.06
N THR A 124 -23.53 -17.14 4.65
CA THR A 124 -24.93 -16.74 4.48
C THR A 124 -25.04 -15.38 3.80
N ARG A 125 -26.12 -15.18 3.05
CA ARG A 125 -26.43 -13.89 2.40
C ARG A 125 -26.61 -12.76 3.41
N ALA A 126 -27.18 -13.05 4.58
CA ALA A 126 -27.36 -12.06 5.65
C ALA A 126 -26.01 -11.57 6.19
N ALA A 127 -25.09 -12.49 6.50
CA ALA A 127 -23.75 -12.13 6.95
C ALA A 127 -22.98 -11.36 5.87
N TRP A 128 -23.15 -11.73 4.60
CA TRP A 128 -22.60 -10.96 3.49
C TRP A 128 -23.14 -9.53 3.41
N GLN A 129 -24.45 -9.35 3.54
CA GLN A 129 -25.06 -8.02 3.46
C GLN A 129 -24.58 -7.11 4.60
N GLU A 130 -24.44 -7.66 5.80
CA GLU A 130 -23.85 -6.96 6.94
C GLU A 130 -22.39 -6.57 6.67
N ALA A 131 -21.55 -7.53 6.24
CA ALA A 131 -20.15 -7.26 5.90
C ALA A 131 -20.00 -6.22 4.78
N TRP A 132 -20.89 -6.25 3.79
CA TRP A 132 -20.92 -5.30 2.67
C TRP A 132 -21.24 -3.87 3.12
N GLN A 133 -22.13 -3.72 4.10
CA GLN A 133 -22.44 -2.43 4.73
C GLN A 133 -21.30 -1.98 5.66
N ASN A 134 -20.73 -2.91 6.44
CA ASN A 134 -19.61 -2.65 7.32
C ASN A 134 -18.39 -2.13 6.55
N ALA A 135 -18.08 -2.69 5.37
CA ALA A 135 -17.04 -2.17 4.48
C ALA A 135 -17.25 -0.69 4.11
N ARG A 136 -18.51 -0.29 3.86
CA ARG A 136 -18.84 1.11 3.56
C ARG A 136 -18.65 2.00 4.78
N THR A 137 -19.20 1.59 5.92
CA THR A 137 -19.05 2.31 7.20
C THR A 137 -17.58 2.46 7.58
N TRP A 138 -16.79 1.40 7.44
CA TRP A 138 -15.35 1.38 7.71
C TRP A 138 -14.58 2.41 6.88
N SER A 139 -14.89 2.56 5.59
CA SER A 139 -14.19 3.50 4.73
C SER A 139 -14.40 4.97 5.11
N GLN A 140 -15.53 5.29 5.74
CA GLN A 140 -15.95 6.67 6.02
C GLN A 140 -15.80 7.04 7.50
N THR A 141 -16.43 6.24 8.38
CA THR A 141 -16.53 6.48 9.82
C THR A 141 -16.27 5.16 10.56
N PRO A 142 -15.02 4.67 10.57
CA PRO A 142 -14.70 3.36 11.11
C PRO A 142 -14.86 3.33 12.64
N THR A 143 -15.61 2.35 13.14
CA THR A 143 -15.63 2.00 14.56
C THR A 143 -14.32 1.30 14.97
N VAL A 144 -14.11 1.10 16.27
CA VAL A 144 -12.90 0.41 16.77
C VAL A 144 -12.87 -1.04 16.29
N GLU A 145 -14.03 -1.70 16.27
CA GLU A 145 -14.18 -3.08 15.82
C GLU A 145 -13.87 -3.23 14.33
N LEU A 146 -14.34 -2.30 13.50
CA LEU A 146 -14.05 -2.33 12.07
C LEU A 146 -12.57 -2.05 11.78
N ARG A 147 -11.89 -1.22 12.59
CA ARG A 147 -10.44 -1.00 12.47
C ARG A 147 -9.61 -2.23 12.83
N ALA A 148 -10.13 -3.16 13.62
CA ALA A 148 -9.37 -4.37 13.96
C ALA A 148 -9.04 -5.25 12.73
N ALA A 149 -9.83 -5.12 11.66
CA ALA A 149 -9.59 -5.81 10.38
C ALA A 149 -8.98 -4.90 9.29
N GLU A 150 -8.59 -3.68 9.65
CA GLU A 150 -7.91 -2.73 8.78
C GLU A 150 -6.42 -3.05 8.66
N VAL A 151 -5.90 -2.92 7.45
CA VAL A 151 -4.48 -2.99 7.13
C VAL A 151 -4.09 -1.70 6.43
N SER A 152 -3.16 -0.96 7.02
CA SER A 152 -2.55 0.21 6.37
C SER A 152 -1.46 -0.24 5.42
N ILE A 153 -1.60 0.13 4.15
CA ILE A 153 -0.75 -0.37 3.06
C ILE A 153 0.35 0.65 2.76
N HIS A 154 -0.02 1.88 2.37
CA HIS A 154 0.97 2.88 2.01
C HIS A 154 0.37 4.30 2.04
N PRO A 155 1.15 5.33 2.44
CA PRO A 155 0.75 6.74 2.25
C PRO A 155 0.55 7.11 0.78
N LEU A 156 -0.53 7.83 0.49
CA LEU A 156 -0.88 8.38 -0.82
C LEU A 156 -1.31 9.85 -0.71
N SER A 157 -1.14 10.61 -1.79
CA SER A 157 -1.77 11.94 -1.98
C SER A 157 -2.94 11.90 -2.96
N GLY A 158 -3.20 10.76 -3.60
CA GLY A 158 -4.29 10.59 -4.54
C GLY A 158 -4.57 9.13 -4.86
N TRP A 159 -5.84 8.82 -5.11
CA TRP A 159 -6.31 7.50 -5.50
C TRP A 159 -7.51 7.62 -6.42
N GLN A 160 -7.42 7.02 -7.60
CA GLN A 160 -8.47 7.03 -8.61
C GLN A 160 -8.59 5.65 -9.24
N LEU A 161 -9.81 5.31 -9.66
CA LEU A 161 -10.12 4.10 -10.40
C LEU A 161 -10.77 4.45 -11.73
N PHE A 162 -10.38 3.71 -12.76
CA PHE A 162 -11.09 3.65 -14.03
C PHE A 162 -11.43 2.21 -14.34
N VAL A 163 -12.45 2.00 -15.15
CA VAL A 163 -12.90 0.68 -15.57
C VAL A 163 -12.93 0.62 -17.08
N HIS A 164 -12.55 -0.53 -17.62
CA HIS A 164 -12.69 -0.80 -19.04
C HIS A 164 -14.03 -1.51 -19.28
N ARG A 165 -14.87 -0.90 -20.11
CA ARG A 165 -16.17 -1.44 -20.52
C ARG A 165 -16.39 -1.11 -21.99
N GLY A 166 -16.79 -2.08 -22.79
CA GLY A 166 -17.17 -1.84 -24.20
C GLY A 166 -16.06 -1.22 -25.07
N GLY A 167 -14.78 -1.49 -24.75
CA GLY A 167 -13.64 -0.99 -25.53
C GLY A 167 -13.07 0.37 -25.11
N ALA A 168 -13.59 0.99 -24.03
CA ALA A 168 -13.10 2.27 -23.54
C ALA A 168 -12.83 2.26 -22.03
N TRP A 169 -11.89 3.10 -21.60
CA TRP A 169 -11.66 3.41 -20.19
C TRP A 169 -12.60 4.52 -19.75
N THR A 170 -13.47 4.24 -18.79
CA THR A 170 -14.45 5.19 -18.26
C THR A 170 -14.33 5.33 -16.74
N ASN A 171 -14.82 6.45 -16.20
CA ASN A 171 -14.96 6.57 -14.75
C ASN A 171 -16.09 5.61 -14.31
N PRO A 172 -15.91 4.79 -13.25
CA PRO A 172 -16.87 3.75 -12.94
C PRO A 172 -18.25 4.26 -12.51
N LEU A 173 -18.35 5.52 -12.07
CA LEU A 173 -19.61 6.21 -11.73
C LEU A 173 -20.23 6.96 -12.93
N SER A 174 -19.55 7.02 -14.07
CA SER A 174 -20.16 7.56 -15.29
C SER A 174 -21.24 6.62 -15.78
N SER A 175 -22.36 7.19 -16.19
CA SER A 175 -23.49 6.44 -16.74
C SER A 175 -23.13 5.92 -18.13
N ASP A 176 -22.49 4.76 -18.22
CA ASP A 176 -22.47 4.01 -19.48
C ASP A 176 -23.87 3.41 -19.70
N ALA A 177 -24.66 4.12 -20.49
CA ALA A 177 -25.95 3.68 -21.01
C ALA A 177 -25.75 2.52 -22.00
N THR A 178 -25.51 1.31 -21.49
CA THR A 178 -25.56 0.09 -22.30
C THR A 178 -26.54 -0.90 -21.66
N THR A 179 -27.77 -0.87 -22.19
CA THR A 179 -28.85 -1.86 -22.13
C THR A 179 -28.56 -3.16 -21.35
N GLY A 180 -29.20 -3.32 -20.19
CA GLY A 180 -29.39 -4.59 -19.50
C GLY A 180 -29.31 -4.46 -17.97
N ASN A 181 -30.46 -4.29 -17.31
CA ASN A 181 -30.69 -4.30 -15.86
C ASN A 181 -29.60 -3.70 -14.96
N ALA A 182 -29.85 -2.48 -14.47
CA ALA A 182 -29.06 -1.74 -13.49
C ALA A 182 -28.86 -2.41 -12.11
N ALA A 183 -29.33 -3.65 -11.91
CA ALA A 183 -29.26 -4.39 -10.64
C ALA A 183 -28.06 -5.34 -10.54
N ASP A 184 -27.39 -5.65 -11.66
CA ASP A 184 -26.11 -6.35 -11.66
C ASP A 184 -25.04 -5.33 -12.03
N ALA A 185 -24.31 -4.80 -11.05
CA ALA A 185 -23.05 -4.11 -11.30
C ALA A 185 -22.10 -5.12 -11.95
N ARG A 186 -22.19 -5.24 -13.29
CA ARG A 186 -21.36 -6.15 -14.05
C ARG A 186 -19.93 -5.82 -13.71
N LEU A 187 -19.20 -6.86 -13.28
CA LEU A 187 -17.76 -6.82 -13.15
C LEU A 187 -17.20 -6.13 -14.41
N PRO A 188 -16.22 -5.21 -14.31
CA PRO A 188 -15.63 -4.53 -15.46
C PRO A 188 -14.57 -5.41 -16.14
N ASP A 189 -14.37 -5.25 -17.45
CA ASP A 189 -13.43 -6.09 -18.23
C ASP A 189 -11.98 -5.84 -17.82
N GLY A 190 -11.71 -4.62 -17.34
CA GLY A 190 -10.46 -4.24 -16.69
C GLY A 190 -10.67 -3.16 -15.65
N VAL A 191 -9.72 -3.03 -14.74
CA VAL A 191 -9.67 -2.01 -13.69
C VAL A 191 -8.29 -1.35 -13.76
N ARG A 192 -8.27 -0.03 -13.90
CA ARG A 192 -7.06 0.78 -13.82
C ARG A 192 -7.02 1.45 -12.46
N LEU A 193 -5.98 1.16 -11.71
CA LEU A 193 -5.63 1.81 -10.45
C LEU A 193 -4.63 2.93 -10.74
N VAL A 194 -4.97 4.15 -10.34
CA VAL A 194 -4.04 5.30 -10.38
C VAL A 194 -3.78 5.75 -8.95
N LEU A 195 -2.52 5.68 -8.53
CA LEU A 195 -2.05 6.11 -7.22
C LEU A 195 -1.15 7.34 -7.38
N THR A 196 -1.36 8.38 -6.59
CA THR A 196 -0.41 9.49 -6.47
C THR A 196 0.39 9.30 -5.19
N LEU A 197 1.70 9.10 -5.35
CA LEU A 197 2.65 8.89 -4.26
C LEU A 197 3.25 10.24 -3.83
N PRO A 198 3.22 10.59 -2.53
CA PRO A 198 3.72 11.87 -2.03
C PRO A 198 5.24 11.96 -2.13
N ALA A 199 5.80 13.17 -2.18
CA ALA A 199 7.25 13.39 -2.19
C ALA A 199 7.96 12.93 -0.89
N THR A 200 7.20 12.61 0.15
CA THR A 200 7.71 12.10 1.43
C THR A 200 8.05 10.61 1.42
N THR A 201 7.65 9.88 0.37
CA THR A 201 7.93 8.45 0.21
C THR A 201 9.14 8.21 -0.71
N PRO A 202 9.81 7.05 -0.64
CA PRO A 202 10.98 6.74 -1.46
C PRO A 202 10.71 6.77 -2.96
N VAL A 203 9.47 6.50 -3.35
CA VAL A 203 8.95 6.64 -4.71
C VAL A 203 7.87 7.72 -4.66
N ALA A 204 7.91 8.67 -5.60
CA ALA A 204 6.98 9.78 -5.68
C ALA A 204 6.45 9.92 -7.12
N GLY A 205 5.28 10.55 -7.27
CA GLY A 205 4.63 10.76 -8.57
C GLY A 205 3.46 9.81 -8.80
N GLU A 206 3.01 9.71 -10.04
CA GLU A 206 1.87 8.88 -10.42
C GLU A 206 2.29 7.45 -10.77
N LEU A 207 1.60 6.48 -10.18
CA LEU A 207 1.72 5.06 -10.50
C LEU A 207 0.40 4.57 -11.06
N THR A 208 0.44 4.02 -12.28
CA THR A 208 -0.71 3.40 -12.94
C THR A 208 -0.54 1.88 -12.99
N LEU A 209 -1.57 1.15 -12.59
CA LEU A 209 -1.61 -0.31 -12.70
C LEU A 209 -2.92 -0.73 -13.37
N ASP A 210 -2.79 -1.44 -14.49
CA ASP A 210 -3.92 -2.00 -15.22
C ASP A 210 -4.09 -3.48 -14.88
N TRP A 211 -5.31 -3.85 -14.49
CA TRP A 211 -5.73 -5.22 -14.31
C TRP A 211 -6.76 -5.57 -15.39
N VAL A 212 -6.63 -6.74 -15.99
CA VAL A 212 -7.57 -7.30 -16.96
C VAL A 212 -8.20 -8.53 -16.34
N ARG A 213 -9.51 -8.70 -16.50
CA ARG A 213 -10.21 -9.85 -15.95
C ARG A 213 -9.69 -11.15 -16.56
N PRO A 214 -9.23 -12.11 -15.74
CA PRO A 214 -8.71 -13.38 -16.25
C PRO A 214 -9.74 -14.21 -17.03
N THR A 215 -11.02 -14.09 -16.70
CA THR A 215 -12.12 -14.82 -17.33
C THR A 215 -12.68 -14.13 -18.58
N LEU A 216 -12.06 -13.04 -19.04
CA LEU A 216 -12.41 -12.39 -20.30
C LEU A 216 -12.00 -13.30 -21.47
N SER A 217 -12.88 -14.21 -21.90
CA SER A 217 -12.70 -14.87 -23.20
C SER A 217 -13.00 -13.84 -24.29
N GLY A 218 -12.06 -13.65 -25.23
CA GLY A 218 -12.20 -12.67 -26.30
C GLY A 218 -13.56 -12.80 -27.00
N GLY A 219 -14.41 -11.78 -26.85
CA GLY A 219 -15.53 -11.57 -27.74
C GLY A 219 -14.98 -11.28 -29.14
N ASN A 220 -15.54 -11.95 -30.14
CA ASN A 220 -15.16 -11.92 -31.56
C ASN A 220 -14.71 -10.52 -32.07
N PRO A 221 -13.74 -10.45 -33.00
CA PRO A 221 -13.12 -9.21 -33.48
C PRO A 221 -14.12 -8.22 -34.10
#